data_AF-A0A961Y1V6-F1
#
_entry.id   AF-A0A961Y1V6-F1
#
_cell.length_a   1.000
_cell.length_b   1.000
_cell.length_c   1.000
_cell.angle_alpha   90.00
_cell.angle_beta   90.00
_cell.angle_gamma   90.00
#
_symmetry.space_group_name_H-M   'P 1'
#
loop_
_entity.id
_entity.type
_entity.pdbx_description
1 polymer ?
#
loop_
_entity_poly.entity_id
_entity_poly.type
_entity_poly.pdbx_seq_one_letter_code
_entity_poly.pdbx_strand_id
1 'polypeptide(L)'
;SGGAHIVEHLNPEAPSHSLGHVTAACYSPSLGKYIGLALVSGGKARRETRAFVSDPVRKRFGPVEIVSHHMFDPEGTRMHG
;
A
#
# COMPACT_ATOMS: atom_id res chain seq x y z
N SER A 1 -7.79 -0.52 -3.30
CA SER A 1 -8.73 -1.63 -3.04
C SER A 1 -7.95 -2.92 -3.01
N GLY A 2 -8.45 -3.97 -2.33
CA GLY A 2 -7.87 -5.31 -2.47
C GLY A 2 -7.82 -5.72 -3.95
N GLY A 3 -6.73 -6.38 -4.34
CA GLY A 3 -6.44 -6.80 -5.71
C GLY A 3 -5.81 -5.72 -6.61
N ALA A 4 -5.72 -4.46 -6.17
CA ALA A 4 -5.06 -3.43 -6.95
C ALA A 4 -3.53 -3.63 -6.98
N HIS A 5 -2.89 -3.35 -8.10
CA HIS A 5 -1.46 -3.58 -8.30
C HIS A 5 -0.61 -2.41 -7.80
N ILE A 6 0.58 -2.69 -7.29
CA ILE A 6 1.59 -1.69 -6.93
C ILE A 6 2.54 -1.52 -8.11
N VAL A 7 2.75 -0.27 -8.56
CA VAL A 7 3.61 0.06 -9.71
C VAL A 7 4.51 1.26 -9.36
N GLU A 8 5.74 1.31 -9.92
CA GLU A 8 6.67 2.43 -9.71
C GLU A 8 6.23 3.68 -10.48
N HIS A 9 5.73 3.47 -11.70
CA HIS A 9 5.26 4.52 -12.58
C HIS A 9 3.80 4.29 -12.95
N LEU A 10 2.99 5.34 -12.79
CA LEU A 10 1.59 5.31 -13.14
C LEU A 10 1.41 5.49 -14.66
N ASN A 11 0.76 4.52 -15.29
CA ASN A 11 0.24 4.67 -16.65
C ASN A 11 -1.26 4.30 -16.63
N PRO A 12 -2.17 5.29 -16.72
CA PRO A 12 -3.61 5.01 -16.72
C PRO A 12 -4.12 4.35 -18.00
N GLU A 13 -3.39 4.46 -19.12
CA GLU A 13 -3.81 3.97 -20.44
C GLU A 13 -3.35 2.54 -20.73
N ALA A 14 -2.29 2.07 -20.04
CA ALA A 14 -1.78 0.72 -20.20
C ALA A 14 -1.24 0.15 -18.87
N PRO A 15 -1.29 -1.19 -18.67
CA PRO A 15 -0.72 -1.81 -17.47
C PRO A 15 0.79 -1.56 -17.35
N SER A 16 1.22 -0.91 -16.26
CA SER A 16 2.63 -0.83 -15.87
C SER A 16 3.13 -2.15 -15.30
N HIS A 17 4.45 -2.33 -15.25
CA HIS A 17 5.07 -3.46 -14.56
C HIS A 17 4.65 -3.51 -13.08
N SER A 18 4.02 -4.61 -12.69
CA SER A 18 3.52 -4.82 -11.33
C SER A 18 4.66 -5.26 -10.40
N LEU A 19 4.87 -4.50 -9.32
CA LEU A 19 5.71 -4.90 -8.19
C LEU A 19 5.01 -5.87 -7.23
N GLY A 20 3.69 -6.04 -7.36
CA GLY A 20 2.88 -6.83 -6.46
C GLY A 20 1.45 -6.31 -6.36
N HIS A 21 0.71 -6.69 -5.32
CA HIS A 21 -0.70 -6.31 -5.17
C HIS A 21 -1.11 -6.09 -3.72
N VAL A 22 -2.13 -5.24 -3.56
CA VAL A 22 -2.80 -4.96 -2.28
C VAL A 22 -3.65 -6.15 -1.88
N THR A 23 -3.43 -6.69 -0.68
CA THR A 23 -4.20 -7.82 -0.14
C THR A 23 -5.35 -7.34 0.75
N ALA A 24 -5.15 -6.24 1.48
CA ALA A 24 -6.16 -5.64 2.34
C ALA A 24 -6.05 -4.11 2.34
N ALA A 25 -7.17 -3.42 2.51
CA ALA A 25 -7.20 -1.97 2.65
C ALA A 25 -8.38 -1.55 3.53
N CYS A 26 -8.17 -0.58 4.42
CA CYS A 26 -9.21 -0.01 5.28
C CYS A 26 -8.88 1.44 5.63
N TYR A 27 -9.87 2.17 6.14
CA TYR A 27 -9.61 3.42 6.85
C TYR A 27 -9.18 3.10 8.28
N SER A 28 -8.09 3.70 8.76
CA SER A 28 -7.65 3.60 10.15
C SER A 28 -8.03 4.86 10.91
N PRO A 29 -9.04 4.82 11.82
CA PRO A 29 -9.40 5.97 12.64
C PRO A 29 -8.25 6.44 13.52
N SER A 30 -7.46 5.51 14.07
CA SER A 30 -6.32 5.82 14.94
C SER A 30 -5.19 6.58 14.23
N LEU A 31 -5.09 6.45 12.91
CA LEU A 31 -4.10 7.15 12.08
C LEU A 31 -4.72 8.28 11.22
N GLY A 32 -6.05 8.42 11.21
CA GLY A 32 -6.76 9.42 10.40
C GLY A 32 -6.59 9.27 8.88
N LYS A 33 -6.25 8.07 8.39
CA LYS A 33 -5.96 7.83 6.96
C LYS A 33 -6.26 6.41 6.51
N TYR A 34 -6.37 6.23 5.20
CA TYR A 34 -6.41 4.91 4.60
C TYR A 34 -5.05 4.22 4.68
N ILE A 35 -5.06 2.96 5.08
CA ILE A 35 -3.89 2.08 5.11
C ILE A 35 -4.21 0.77 4.39
N GLY A 36 -3.17 0.02 4.04
CA GLY A 36 -3.33 -1.28 3.41
C GLY A 36 -2.10 -2.16 3.58
N LEU A 37 -2.33 -3.45 3.40
CA LEU A 37 -1.28 -4.46 3.30
C LEU A 37 -1.12 -4.88 1.83
N ALA A 38 0.10 -5.17 1.44
CA ALA A 38 0.44 -5.60 0.10
C ALA A 38 1.60 -6.59 0.13
N LEU A 39 1.60 -7.51 -0.83
CA LEU A 39 2.78 -8.32 -1.16
C LEU A 39 3.55 -7.58 -2.25
N VAL A 40 4.81 -7.23 -1.99
CA VAL A 40 5.64 -6.40 -2.88
C VAL A 40 7.02 -7.02 -3.06
N SER A 41 7.44 -7.21 -4.32
CA SER A 41 8.77 -7.67 -4.69
C SER A 41 9.85 -6.75 -4.14
N GLY A 42 10.73 -7.29 -3.29
CA GLY A 42 11.75 -6.51 -2.59
C GLY A 42 11.20 -5.51 -1.56
N GLY A 43 9.96 -5.70 -1.07
CA GLY A 43 9.24 -4.71 -0.25
C GLY A 43 10.02 -4.18 0.97
N LYS A 44 10.81 -5.03 1.65
CA LYS A 44 11.66 -4.59 2.78
C LYS A 44 12.69 -3.52 2.39
N ALA A 45 13.29 -3.65 1.20
CA ALA A 45 14.28 -2.70 0.67
C ALA A 45 13.64 -1.43 0.09
N ARG A 46 12.31 -1.45 -0.14
CA ARG A 46 11.52 -0.36 -0.71
C ARG A 46 10.81 0.48 0.36
N ARG A 47 11.16 0.31 1.63
CA ARG A 47 10.54 1.06 2.72
C ARG A 47 10.86 2.55 2.61
N GLU A 48 9.90 3.39 2.97
CA GLU A 48 9.92 4.86 2.84
C GLU A 48 10.04 5.34 1.39
N THR A 49 9.62 4.52 0.41
CA THR A 49 9.57 4.92 -1.01
C THR A 49 8.15 5.15 -1.50
N ARG A 50 8.00 6.01 -2.51
CA ARG A 50 6.71 6.29 -3.16
C ARG A 50 6.46 5.29 -4.30
N ALA A 51 5.20 4.91 -4.45
CA ALA A 51 4.70 4.09 -5.54
C ALA A 51 3.27 4.50 -5.88
N PHE A 52 2.62 3.77 -6.78
CA PHE A 52 1.22 3.97 -7.12
C PHE A 52 0.44 2.67 -7.00
N VAL A 53 -0.80 2.79 -6.56
CA VAL A 53 -1.81 1.75 -6.73
C VAL A 53 -2.47 1.93 -8.10
N SER A 54 -2.60 0.84 -8.84
CA SER A 54 -3.21 0.77 -10.16
C SER A 54 -4.32 -0.31 -10.18
N ASP A 55 -5.56 0.11 -10.40
CA ASP A 55 -6.72 -0.75 -10.61
C ASP A 55 -7.48 -0.26 -11.86
N PRO A 56 -7.01 -0.60 -13.08
CA PRO A 56 -7.62 -0.17 -14.33
C PRO A 56 -9.07 -0.65 -14.48
N VAL A 57 -9.39 -1.84 -13.96
CA VAL A 57 -10.73 -2.44 -14.01
C VAL A 57 -11.75 -1.54 -13.31
N ARG A 58 -11.38 -0.92 -12.18
CA ARG A 58 -12.23 0.01 -11.44
C ARG A 58 -11.93 1.48 -11.73
N LYS A 59 -11.02 1.78 -12.66
CA LYS A 59 -10.50 3.12 -12.97
C LYS A 59 -10.02 3.87 -11.72
N ARG A 60 -9.33 3.16 -10.81
CA ARG A 60 -8.81 3.72 -9.57
C ARG A 60 -7.29 3.71 -9.60
N PHE A 61 -6.73 4.89 -9.42
CA PHE A 61 -5.30 5.10 -9.38
C PHE A 61 -4.99 6.06 -8.23
N GLY A 62 -3.84 5.91 -7.60
CA GLY A 62 -3.45 6.84 -6.54
C GLY A 62 -2.05 6.61 -6.01
N PRO A 63 -1.39 7.66 -5.51
CA PRO A 63 -0.09 7.54 -4.89
C PRO A 63 -0.19 6.78 -3.57
N VAL A 64 0.84 6.01 -3.25
CA VAL A 64 1.03 5.34 -1.97
C VAL A 64 2.48 5.44 -1.54
N GLU A 65 2.72 5.18 -0.26
CA GLU A 65 4.03 5.08 0.34
C GLU A 65 4.20 3.67 0.91
N ILE A 66 5.31 3.02 0.59
CA ILE A 66 5.64 1.70 1.14
C ILE A 66 6.28 1.92 2.50
N VAL A 67 5.54 1.63 3.57
CA VAL A 67 6.00 1.81 4.96
C VAL A 67 6.20 0.46 5.65
N SER A 68 6.54 0.47 6.94
CA SER A 68 6.53 -0.74 7.76
C SER A 68 5.15 -1.40 7.75
N HIS A 69 5.09 -2.74 7.76
CA HIS A 69 3.84 -3.45 7.95
C HIS A 69 3.23 -3.25 9.36
N HIS A 70 4.01 -2.72 10.30
CA HIS A 70 3.52 -2.22 11.58
C HIS A 70 3.23 -0.72 11.47
N MET A 71 1.99 -0.36 11.15
CA MET A 71 1.59 1.04 10.94
C MET A 71 1.12 1.72 12.23
N PHE A 72 0.78 0.95 13.25
CA PHE A 72 0.24 1.42 14.52
C PHE A 72 0.84 0.62 15.67
N ASP A 73 1.36 1.33 16.68
CA ASP A 73 2.04 0.78 17.85
C ASP A 73 3.09 -0.31 17.53
N PRO A 74 4.13 0.00 16.72
CA PRO A 74 5.13 -0.98 16.33
C PRO A 74 5.91 -1.56 17.52
N GLU A 75 6.04 -0.80 18.61
CA GLU A 75 6.75 -1.18 19.83
C GLU A 75 5.85 -1.91 20.85
N GLY A 76 4.55 -2.05 20.57
CA GLY A 76 3.61 -2.76 21.44
C GLY A 76 3.35 -2.09 22.80
N THR A 77 3.59 -0.78 22.91
CA THR A 77 3.49 -0.03 24.18
C THR A 77 2.07 -0.01 24.77
N ARG A 78 1.06 -0.26 23.94
CA ARG A 78 -0.36 -0.23 24.35
C ARG A 78 -0.91 -1.61 24.70
N MET A 79 -0.08 -2.65 24.72
CA MET A 79 -0.52 -4.02 24.98
C MET A 79 -1.07 -4.23 26.42
N HIS A 80 -0.74 -3.33 27.35
CA HIS A 80 -1.02 -3.51 28.78
C HIS A 80 -2.24 -2.77 29.34
N GLY A 81 -2.95 -1.97 28.54
CA GLY A 81 -4.14 -1.22 28.97
C GLY A 81 -3.84 0.13 29.60
#